data_AF-A0A2T4A817-F1
#
_entry.id   AF-A0A2T4A817-F1
#
_cell.length_a   1.000
_cell.length_b   1.000
_cell.length_c   1.000
_cell.angle_alpha   90.00
_cell.angle_beta   90.00
_cell.angle_gamma   90.00
#
_symmetry.space_group_name_H-M   'P 1'
#
loop_
_entity.id
_entity.type
_entity.pdbx_description
1 polymer ?
#
loop_
_entity_poly.entity_id
_entity_poly.type
_entity_poly.pdbx_seq_one_letter_code
_entity_poly.pdbx_strand_id
1 'polypeptide(L)'
;MASWALGANHPLGLIFDQQTSMAMQHMSIHDTNITMNGRQIWLPLELILEAFLDMIDQGKALAVDSSYDGEQEKIGPWTMPAYTVCDLDQTLEAFSRLTHAVESRIPATRSNETHRLGDAISSSVLSPNSFAGQFLARARETRFSQIAPGLRIARQQPFSSINVEEGKIRPILLFESSQEAHQDTEQTPWGEEVPILQFPQRFGDITSYPAGIYLTETDPHGAHPFEDGCKLILPYAIGENGWARTSDGALFGEKTHAKGPTASPVPRSTQLYQQGLNHFIQTHDVQLKHVLWHWADMVEKGKWAVDVDGVAGGIEKWREADTKDHWQDYQLPMSW
;
A
#
# COMPACT_ATOMS: atom_id res chain seq x y z
N MET A 1 -28.60 3.46 6.83
CA MET A 1 -27.50 3.47 5.85
C MET A 1 -26.96 2.06 5.77
N ALA A 2 -27.20 1.35 4.67
CA ALA A 2 -26.51 0.10 4.39
C ALA A 2 -25.11 0.51 3.91
N SER A 3 -24.12 0.36 4.79
CA SER A 3 -22.73 0.68 4.48
C SER A 3 -22.26 -0.30 3.40
N TRP A 4 -22.04 0.20 2.19
CA TRP A 4 -21.48 -0.54 1.06
C TRP A 4 -20.11 -1.15 1.36
N ALA A 5 -19.43 -0.65 2.40
CA ALA A 5 -18.21 -1.24 2.94
C ALA A 5 -18.43 -2.68 3.46
N LEU A 6 -19.67 -3.15 3.61
CA LEU A 6 -19.98 -4.39 4.30
C LEU A 6 -20.10 -5.60 3.34
N GLY A 7 -19.00 -5.92 2.64
CA GLY A 7 -18.80 -7.22 1.97
C GLY A 7 -18.37 -8.34 2.95
N ALA A 8 -18.32 -8.02 4.24
CA ALA A 8 -17.84 -8.93 5.27
C ALA A 8 -18.95 -9.87 5.78
N ASN A 9 -18.55 -11.08 6.18
CA ASN A 9 -19.42 -11.97 6.96
C ASN A 9 -19.79 -11.28 8.30
N HIS A 10 -21.10 -11.21 8.57
CA HIS A 10 -21.69 -10.57 9.74
C HIS A 10 -21.35 -9.07 9.87
N PRO A 11 -21.90 -8.24 8.98
CA PRO A 11 -21.58 -6.83 8.95
C PRO A 11 -22.22 -6.05 10.11
N LEU A 12 -21.49 -5.09 10.68
CA LEU A 12 -21.95 -4.31 11.86
C LEU A 12 -22.16 -2.82 11.55
N GLY A 13 -21.32 -2.22 10.71
CA GLY A 13 -21.44 -0.82 10.29
C GLY A 13 -20.83 0.16 11.27
N LEU A 14 -21.37 1.36 11.35
CA LEU A 14 -20.80 2.46 12.12
C LEU A 14 -21.32 2.48 13.57
N ILE A 15 -20.40 2.48 14.53
CA ILE A 15 -20.69 2.73 15.94
C ILE A 15 -20.52 4.23 16.22
N PHE A 16 -21.53 4.85 16.80
CA PHE A 16 -21.56 6.29 17.07
C PHE A 16 -21.79 6.57 18.56
N ASP A 17 -20.88 7.34 19.16
CA ASP A 17 -21.06 7.88 20.50
C ASP A 17 -21.77 9.24 20.40
N GLN A 18 -23.05 9.25 20.81
CA GLN A 18 -23.90 10.43 20.78
C GLN A 18 -23.44 11.55 21.72
N GLN A 19 -22.64 11.26 22.74
CA GLN A 19 -22.18 12.28 23.70
C GLN A 19 -20.97 13.05 23.17
N THR A 20 -20.04 12.33 22.53
CA THR A 20 -18.79 12.91 22.02
C THR A 20 -18.84 13.24 20.54
N SER A 21 -19.89 12.80 19.82
CA SER A 21 -20.01 12.88 18.36
C SER A 21 -18.88 12.17 17.60
N MET A 22 -18.25 11.20 18.27
CA MET A 22 -17.20 10.37 17.71
C MET A 22 -17.79 9.06 17.18
N ALA A 23 -17.14 8.49 16.18
CA ALA A 23 -17.57 7.29 15.50
C ALA A 23 -16.40 6.35 15.19
N MET A 24 -16.75 5.09 14.97
CA MET A 24 -15.84 4.04 14.57
C MET A 24 -16.53 3.07 13.62
N GLN A 25 -15.93 2.84 12.46
CA GLN A 25 -16.43 1.87 11.49
C GLN A 25 -16.08 0.44 11.94
N HIS A 26 -17.07 -0.45 11.92
CA HIS A 26 -16.91 -1.89 12.11
C HIS A 26 -17.32 -2.60 10.83
N MET A 27 -16.36 -3.19 10.14
CA MET A 27 -16.57 -3.93 8.90
C MET A 27 -17.29 -5.25 9.19
N SER A 28 -16.96 -5.87 10.32
CA SER A 28 -17.63 -7.06 10.84
C SER A 28 -17.88 -6.93 12.35
N ILE A 29 -18.82 -7.72 12.87
CA ILE A 29 -18.96 -7.93 14.32
C ILE A 29 -17.64 -8.37 14.98
N HIS A 30 -16.77 -9.03 14.21
CA HIS A 30 -15.48 -9.54 14.68
C HIS A 30 -14.46 -8.44 14.97
N ASP A 31 -14.62 -7.24 14.39
CA ASP A 31 -13.68 -6.13 14.58
C ASP A 31 -13.78 -5.52 15.98
N THR A 32 -14.87 -5.79 16.70
CA THR A 32 -15.14 -5.28 18.05
C THR A 32 -13.97 -5.47 19.01
N ASN A 33 -13.21 -6.55 18.88
CA ASN A 33 -12.06 -6.82 19.73
C ASN A 33 -10.82 -5.96 19.41
N ILE A 34 -10.73 -5.39 18.20
CA ILE A 34 -9.72 -4.41 17.80
C ILE A 34 -10.22 -3.01 18.16
N THR A 35 -11.41 -2.66 17.69
CA THR A 35 -11.98 -1.32 17.75
C THR A 35 -12.32 -0.88 19.18
N MET A 36 -12.80 -1.81 20.02
CA MET A 36 -13.20 -1.53 21.41
C MET A 36 -12.14 -1.95 22.44
N ASN A 37 -10.87 -2.09 22.06
CA ASN A 37 -9.79 -2.47 22.98
C ASN A 37 -9.22 -1.29 23.80
N GLY A 38 -9.68 -0.06 23.55
CA GLY A 38 -9.23 1.16 24.22
C GLY A 38 -7.96 1.79 23.65
N ARG A 39 -7.41 1.26 22.55
CA ARG A 39 -6.21 1.79 21.85
C ARG A 39 -6.53 2.45 20.52
N GLN A 40 -7.67 2.13 19.93
CA GLN A 40 -8.06 2.69 18.63
C GLN A 40 -8.64 4.09 18.77
N ILE A 41 -8.26 4.95 17.82
CA ILE A 41 -8.74 6.33 17.76
C ILE A 41 -10.16 6.31 17.17
N TRP A 42 -11.08 6.96 17.86
CA TRP A 42 -12.38 7.28 17.30
C TRP A 42 -12.24 8.57 16.49
N LEU A 43 -12.98 8.67 15.38
CA LEU A 43 -12.94 9.84 14.50
C LEU A 43 -14.25 10.61 14.61
N PRO A 44 -14.27 11.93 14.38
CA PRO A 44 -15.53 12.66 14.23
C PRO A 44 -16.39 12.00 13.14
N LEU A 45 -17.70 11.89 13.36
CA LEU A 45 -18.61 11.26 12.40
C LEU A 45 -18.52 11.95 11.02
N GLU A 46 -18.41 13.27 11.02
CA GLU A 46 -18.30 14.10 9.83
C GLU A 46 -17.11 13.68 8.97
N LEU A 47 -15.98 13.36 9.59
CA LEU A 47 -14.75 12.97 8.89
C LEU A 47 -14.92 11.61 8.18
N ILE A 48 -15.64 10.66 8.79
CA ILE A 48 -15.96 9.38 8.14
C ILE A 48 -16.93 9.59 6.98
N LEU A 49 -17.95 10.44 7.15
CA LEU A 49 -18.92 10.72 6.10
C LEU A 49 -18.30 11.50 4.93
N GLU A 50 -17.38 12.42 5.20
CA GLU A 50 -16.60 13.13 4.18
C GLU A 50 -15.76 12.16 3.36
N ALA A 51 -15.10 11.18 4.00
CA ALA A 51 -14.38 10.13 3.27
C ALA A 51 -15.31 9.33 2.34
N PHE A 52 -16.54 9.01 2.78
CA PHE A 52 -17.51 8.32 1.93
C PHE A 52 -18.00 9.17 0.75
N LEU A 53 -18.18 10.48 0.95
CA LEU A 53 -18.53 11.39 -0.13
C LEU A 53 -17.37 11.50 -1.14
N ASP A 54 -16.14 11.64 -0.66
CA ASP A 54 -14.94 11.69 -1.49
C ASP A 54 -14.78 10.42 -2.33
N MET A 55 -15.04 9.24 -1.76
CA MET A 55 -15.06 7.99 -2.52
C MET A 55 -16.11 7.94 -3.64
N ILE A 56 -17.31 8.51 -3.39
CA ILE A 56 -18.37 8.58 -4.41
C ILE A 56 -17.94 9.56 -5.51
N ASP A 57 -17.42 10.72 -5.13
CA ASP A 57 -16.99 11.77 -6.05
C ASP A 57 -15.82 11.32 -6.94
N GLN A 58 -14.89 10.53 -6.38
CA GLN A 58 -13.79 9.93 -7.13
C GLN A 58 -14.21 8.69 -7.95
N GLY A 59 -15.46 8.24 -7.81
CA GLY A 59 -16.00 7.08 -8.51
C GLY A 59 -15.52 5.73 -7.95
N LYS A 60 -14.92 5.72 -6.75
CA LYS A 60 -14.53 4.48 -6.06
C LYS A 60 -15.74 3.76 -5.49
N ALA A 61 -16.80 4.48 -5.14
CA ALA A 61 -18.09 3.90 -4.75
C ALA A 61 -19.18 4.33 -5.75
N LEU A 62 -19.76 3.37 -6.49
CA LEU A 62 -20.76 3.64 -7.52
C LEU A 62 -22.09 2.98 -7.18
N ALA A 63 -23.18 3.74 -7.31
CA ALA A 63 -24.52 3.20 -7.22
C ALA A 63 -24.96 2.67 -8.60
N VAL A 64 -25.32 1.40 -8.65
CA VAL A 64 -25.81 0.70 -9.84
C VAL A 64 -27.24 0.21 -9.63
N ASP A 65 -28.03 0.18 -10.71
CA ASP A 65 -29.41 -0.28 -10.66
C ASP A 65 -29.53 -1.80 -10.55
N SER A 66 -30.76 -2.31 -10.42
CA SER A 66 -31.05 -3.74 -10.34
C SER A 66 -30.73 -4.53 -11.62
N SER A 67 -30.59 -3.85 -12.77
CA SER A 67 -30.21 -4.45 -14.06
C SER A 67 -28.71 -4.52 -14.31
N TYR A 68 -27.87 -4.09 -13.35
CA TYR A 68 -26.42 -4.27 -13.42
C TYR A 68 -26.02 -5.73 -13.69
N ASP A 69 -25.31 -5.96 -14.79
CA ASP A 69 -24.81 -7.24 -15.28
C ASP A 69 -23.28 -7.28 -15.40
N GLY A 70 -22.59 -6.29 -14.81
CA GLY A 70 -21.13 -6.23 -14.83
C GLY A 70 -20.48 -7.25 -13.88
N GLU A 71 -19.17 -7.40 -14.03
CA GLU A 71 -18.37 -8.41 -13.31
C GLU A 71 -18.06 -8.02 -11.86
N GLN A 72 -18.26 -6.76 -11.47
CA GLN A 72 -17.94 -6.30 -10.11
C GLN A 72 -18.94 -6.89 -9.11
N GLU A 73 -18.43 -7.37 -7.98
CA GLU A 73 -19.29 -7.75 -6.86
C GLU A 73 -20.16 -6.55 -6.41
N LYS A 74 -21.45 -6.84 -6.25
CA LYS A 74 -22.47 -5.85 -5.92
C LYS A 74 -23.00 -6.08 -4.50
N ILE A 75 -22.89 -5.05 -3.66
CA ILE A 75 -23.38 -5.04 -2.28
C ILE A 75 -24.54 -4.06 -2.17
N GLY A 76 -25.77 -4.58 -2.18
CA GLY A 76 -26.96 -3.75 -2.26
C GLY A 76 -27.00 -3.00 -3.60
N PRO A 77 -27.14 -1.66 -3.63
CA PRO A 77 -27.03 -0.90 -4.88
C PRO A 77 -25.59 -0.52 -5.23
N TRP A 78 -24.58 -0.92 -4.46
CA TRP A 78 -23.22 -0.38 -4.60
C TRP A 78 -22.26 -1.37 -5.23
N THR A 79 -21.35 -0.85 -6.05
CA THR A 79 -20.16 -1.55 -6.56
C THR A 79 -18.92 -0.70 -6.28
N MET A 80 -17.76 -1.35 -6.18
CA MET A 80 -16.47 -0.71 -5.99
C MET A 80 -15.53 -1.11 -7.13
N PRO A 81 -15.20 -0.20 -8.07
CA PRO A 81 -14.22 -0.50 -9.11
C PRO A 81 -12.83 -0.78 -8.54
N ALA A 82 -12.10 -1.69 -9.20
CA ALA A 82 -10.75 -2.10 -8.81
C ALA A 82 -9.73 -0.95 -8.78
N TYR A 83 -9.91 0.03 -9.67
CA TYR A 83 -9.27 1.33 -9.66
C TYR A 83 -10.17 2.33 -10.40
N THR A 84 -9.93 3.63 -10.17
CA THR A 84 -10.64 4.70 -10.88
C THR A 84 -9.71 5.45 -11.84
N VAL A 85 -10.26 6.22 -12.77
CA VAL A 85 -9.47 7.15 -13.60
C VAL A 85 -8.73 8.16 -12.71
N CYS A 86 -9.36 8.58 -11.61
CA CYS A 86 -8.75 9.47 -10.61
C CYS A 86 -7.51 8.83 -9.99
N ASP A 87 -7.57 7.56 -9.55
CA ASP A 87 -6.43 6.84 -8.97
C ASP A 87 -5.26 6.76 -9.96
N LEU A 88 -5.56 6.44 -11.22
CA LEU A 88 -4.55 6.35 -12.28
C LEU A 88 -3.90 7.71 -12.57
N ASP A 89 -4.70 8.75 -12.76
CA ASP A 89 -4.19 10.08 -13.08
C ASP A 89 -3.39 10.68 -11.91
N GLN A 90 -3.85 10.50 -10.67
CA GLN A 90 -3.12 10.92 -9.46
C GLN A 90 -1.80 10.15 -9.30
N THR A 91 -1.77 8.85 -9.62
CA THR A 91 -0.52 8.06 -9.56
C THR A 91 0.46 8.51 -10.64
N LEU A 92 -0.02 8.75 -11.87
CA LEU A 92 0.81 9.26 -12.97
C LEU A 92 1.37 10.66 -12.64
N GLU A 93 0.55 11.51 -12.04
CA GLU A 93 0.97 12.83 -11.57
C GLU A 93 2.04 12.72 -10.48
N ALA A 94 1.82 11.88 -9.47
CA ALA A 94 2.78 11.63 -8.39
C ALA A 94 4.13 11.13 -8.93
N PHE A 95 4.10 10.17 -9.85
CA PHE A 95 5.30 9.65 -10.51
C PHE A 95 6.01 10.72 -11.35
N SER A 96 5.25 11.56 -12.05
CA SER A 96 5.79 12.67 -12.84
C SER A 96 6.43 13.73 -11.96
N ARG A 97 5.81 14.10 -10.83
CA ARG A 97 6.37 15.03 -9.86
C ARG A 97 7.67 14.51 -9.26
N LEU A 98 7.68 13.25 -8.80
CA LEU A 98 8.90 12.61 -8.28
C LEU A 98 10.02 12.65 -9.33
N THR A 99 9.73 12.26 -10.57
CA THR A 99 10.72 12.26 -11.65
C THR A 99 11.28 13.66 -11.91
N HIS A 100 10.41 14.69 -11.98
CA HIS A 100 10.86 16.08 -12.12
C HIS A 100 11.68 16.57 -10.91
N ALA A 101 11.28 16.21 -9.69
CA ALA A 101 11.98 16.58 -8.47
C ALA A 101 13.41 16.02 -8.45
N VAL A 102 13.59 14.78 -8.91
CA VAL A 102 14.91 14.16 -9.04
C VAL A 102 15.69 14.78 -10.19
N GLU A 103 15.15 14.83 -11.42
CA GLU A 103 15.84 15.35 -12.60
C GLU A 103 16.31 16.79 -12.45
N SER A 104 15.54 17.64 -11.76
CA SER A 104 15.94 19.04 -11.49
C SER A 104 17.12 19.18 -10.54
N ARG A 105 17.48 18.12 -9.81
CA ARG A 105 18.58 18.07 -8.83
C ARG A 105 19.78 17.23 -9.31
N ILE A 106 19.67 16.51 -10.43
CA ILE A 106 20.78 15.73 -10.99
C ILE A 106 21.90 16.68 -11.47
N PRO A 107 23.18 16.44 -11.11
CA PRO A 107 24.32 17.21 -11.61
C PRO A 107 24.43 17.16 -13.15
N ALA A 108 24.95 18.21 -13.77
CA ALA A 108 24.90 18.43 -15.23
C ALA A 108 25.56 17.37 -16.15
N THR A 109 26.18 16.32 -15.60
CA THR A 109 26.73 15.20 -16.37
C THR A 109 25.58 14.29 -16.82
N ARG A 110 24.98 14.62 -17.97
CA ARG A 110 23.81 13.94 -18.50
C ARG A 110 24.17 12.58 -19.09
N SER A 111 23.60 11.51 -18.55
CA SER A 111 23.40 10.28 -19.31
C SER A 111 22.28 10.49 -20.34
N ASN A 112 22.44 9.91 -21.53
CA ASN A 112 21.39 9.89 -22.56
C ASN A 112 20.50 8.63 -22.46
N GLU A 113 20.78 7.74 -21.51
CA GLU A 113 19.97 6.54 -21.30
C GLU A 113 18.63 6.93 -20.66
N THR A 114 17.54 6.41 -21.23
CA THR A 114 16.22 6.49 -20.63
C THR A 114 15.80 5.13 -20.10
N HIS A 115 15.03 5.14 -19.03
CA HIS A 115 14.52 3.92 -18.40
C HIS A 115 12.99 3.99 -18.35
N ARG A 116 12.34 2.88 -18.68
CA ARG A 116 10.88 2.75 -18.61
C ARG A 116 10.50 1.70 -17.57
N LEU A 117 9.50 2.03 -16.76
CA LEU A 117 9.05 1.18 -15.63
C LEU A 117 8.55 -0.21 -16.08
N GLY A 118 8.11 -0.34 -17.33
CA GLY A 118 7.56 -1.57 -17.89
C GLY A 118 8.54 -2.48 -18.63
N ASP A 119 9.82 -2.10 -18.80
CA ASP A 119 10.75 -2.86 -19.66
C ASP A 119 10.99 -4.30 -19.17
N ALA A 120 10.87 -4.52 -17.87
CA ALA A 120 11.01 -5.83 -17.24
C ALA A 120 9.75 -6.71 -17.31
N ILE A 121 8.62 -6.17 -17.74
CA ILE A 121 7.32 -6.85 -17.70
C ILE A 121 6.88 -7.18 -19.12
N SER A 122 6.75 -8.47 -19.42
CA SER A 122 6.20 -8.90 -20.70
C SER A 122 4.76 -8.41 -20.86
N SER A 123 4.43 -7.84 -22.03
CA SER A 123 3.09 -7.36 -22.34
C SER A 123 2.02 -8.46 -22.27
N SER A 124 2.42 -9.74 -22.37
CA SER A 124 1.52 -10.89 -22.22
C SER A 124 1.08 -11.15 -20.78
N VAL A 125 1.71 -10.50 -19.79
CA VAL A 125 1.47 -10.70 -18.36
C VAL A 125 0.51 -9.65 -17.80
N LEU A 126 0.33 -8.52 -18.49
CA LEU A 126 -0.50 -7.42 -18.04
C LEU A 126 -1.75 -7.30 -18.91
N SER A 127 -2.92 -7.25 -18.27
CA SER A 127 -4.12 -6.79 -18.95
C SER A 127 -3.96 -5.31 -19.31
N PRO A 128 -4.22 -4.88 -20.56
CA PRO A 128 -4.13 -3.47 -20.94
C PRO A 128 -5.17 -2.60 -20.21
N ASN A 129 -6.21 -3.22 -19.64
CA ASN A 129 -7.27 -2.53 -18.91
C ASN A 129 -7.07 -2.58 -17.38
N SER A 130 -6.02 -3.24 -16.88
CA SER A 130 -5.69 -3.17 -15.46
C SER A 130 -5.00 -1.85 -15.12
N PHE A 131 -5.03 -1.48 -13.85
CA PHE A 131 -4.29 -0.32 -13.33
C PHE A 131 -2.82 -0.40 -13.73
N ALA A 132 -2.17 -1.53 -13.47
CA ALA A 132 -0.75 -1.72 -13.80
C ALA A 132 -0.48 -1.57 -15.31
N GLY A 133 -1.33 -2.15 -16.17
CA GLY A 133 -1.20 -2.03 -17.62
C GLY A 133 -1.29 -0.57 -18.08
N GLN A 134 -2.29 0.15 -17.60
CA GLN A 134 -2.51 1.56 -17.92
C GLN A 134 -1.40 2.46 -17.37
N PHE A 135 -1.01 2.27 -16.10
CA PHE A 135 0.04 3.03 -15.43
C PHE A 135 1.38 2.84 -16.13
N LEU A 136 1.81 1.61 -16.37
CA LEU A 136 3.12 1.32 -17.00
C LEU A 136 3.19 1.76 -18.47
N ALA A 137 2.06 1.73 -19.18
CA ALA A 137 1.99 2.21 -20.56
C ALA A 137 2.14 3.74 -20.65
N ARG A 138 1.55 4.47 -19.69
CA ARG A 138 1.46 5.94 -19.67
C ARG A 138 2.53 6.61 -18.81
N ALA A 139 3.19 5.88 -17.91
CA ALA A 139 4.27 6.39 -17.08
C ALA A 139 5.40 6.91 -17.96
N ARG A 140 5.88 8.10 -17.63
CA ARG A 140 6.98 8.74 -18.34
C ARG A 140 8.27 7.94 -18.20
N GLU A 141 9.16 8.10 -19.17
CA GLU A 141 10.53 7.62 -19.03
C GLU A 141 11.32 8.52 -18.07
N THR A 142 12.28 7.91 -17.36
CA THR A 142 13.22 8.60 -16.47
C THR A 142 14.61 8.60 -17.10
N ARG A 143 15.44 9.58 -16.74
CA ARG A 143 16.86 9.66 -17.16
C ARG A 143 17.84 9.13 -16.12
N PHE A 144 17.30 8.46 -15.11
CA PHE A 144 18.01 7.98 -13.95
C PHE A 144 17.37 6.65 -13.51
N SER A 145 18.13 5.82 -12.83
CA SER A 145 17.67 4.48 -12.45
C SER A 145 17.22 4.38 -11.00
N GLN A 146 17.80 5.18 -10.09
CA GLN A 146 17.50 5.16 -8.65
C GLN A 146 16.31 6.09 -8.33
N ILE A 147 15.17 5.51 -7.98
CA ILE A 147 13.93 6.26 -7.74
C ILE A 147 13.75 6.65 -6.26
N ALA A 148 14.37 5.89 -5.37
CA ALA A 148 14.37 6.08 -3.92
C ALA A 148 15.64 5.41 -3.34
N PRO A 149 15.99 5.65 -2.06
CA PRO A 149 17.23 5.12 -1.48
C PRO A 149 17.34 3.59 -1.60
N GLY A 150 18.34 3.13 -2.36
CA GLY A 150 18.59 1.71 -2.61
C GLY A 150 17.52 0.99 -3.45
N LEU A 151 16.64 1.74 -4.14
CA LEU A 151 15.58 1.20 -5.01
C LEU A 151 15.73 1.75 -6.43
N ARG A 152 15.77 0.84 -7.39
CA ARG A 152 15.84 1.15 -8.83
C ARG A 152 14.69 0.54 -9.59
N ILE A 153 14.45 0.99 -10.83
CA ILE A 153 13.47 0.36 -11.72
C ILE A 153 13.75 -1.14 -11.85
N ALA A 154 12.71 -1.95 -11.64
CA ALA A 154 12.78 -3.40 -11.70
C ALA A 154 13.29 -3.90 -13.04
N ARG A 155 14.12 -4.94 -13.03
CA ARG A 155 14.71 -5.53 -14.25
C ARG A 155 14.11 -6.89 -14.59
N GLN A 156 13.53 -7.56 -13.60
CA GLN A 156 12.93 -8.88 -13.74
C GLN A 156 11.71 -9.01 -12.84
N GLN A 157 10.77 -9.88 -13.23
CA GLN A 157 9.56 -10.15 -12.46
C GLN A 157 9.66 -11.53 -11.76
N PRO A 158 9.76 -11.58 -10.42
CA PRO A 158 9.99 -12.83 -9.69
C PRO A 158 8.83 -13.81 -9.82
N PHE A 159 7.59 -13.30 -9.91
CA PHE A 159 6.38 -14.11 -9.98
C PHE A 159 5.90 -14.39 -11.42
N SER A 160 6.73 -14.15 -12.44
CA SER A 160 6.33 -14.28 -13.85
C SER A 160 6.01 -15.71 -14.29
N SER A 161 6.63 -16.72 -13.66
CA SER A 161 6.45 -18.14 -14.01
C SER A 161 5.23 -18.81 -13.38
N ILE A 162 4.66 -18.23 -12.31
CA ILE A 162 3.51 -18.80 -11.61
C ILE A 162 2.28 -18.72 -12.51
N ASN A 163 1.44 -19.76 -12.56
CA ASN A 163 0.17 -19.66 -13.28
C ASN A 163 -0.89 -19.02 -12.37
N VAL A 164 -1.66 -18.09 -12.91
CA VAL A 164 -2.68 -17.35 -12.16
C VAL A 164 -4.02 -17.57 -12.85
N GLU A 165 -5.05 -17.80 -12.04
CA GLU A 165 -6.42 -17.99 -12.52
C GLU A 165 -6.87 -16.79 -13.37
N GLU A 166 -7.73 -17.06 -14.33
CA GLU A 166 -8.31 -16.01 -15.17
C GLU A 166 -8.99 -14.94 -14.30
N GLY A 167 -8.71 -13.67 -14.56
CA GLY A 167 -9.22 -12.53 -13.81
C GLY A 167 -8.44 -12.15 -12.54
N LYS A 168 -7.50 -12.97 -12.05
CA LYS A 168 -6.68 -12.62 -10.86
C LYS A 168 -5.38 -11.91 -11.25
N ILE A 169 -4.96 -10.96 -10.42
CA ILE A 169 -3.71 -10.21 -10.61
C ILE A 169 -2.59 -10.83 -9.79
N ARG A 170 -1.37 -10.85 -10.35
CA ARG A 170 -0.15 -11.27 -9.66
C ARG A 170 0.60 -10.07 -9.10
N PRO A 171 1.44 -10.26 -8.07
CA PRO A 171 2.31 -9.20 -7.61
C PRO A 171 3.26 -8.74 -8.72
N ILE A 172 3.41 -7.44 -8.86
CA ILE A 172 4.28 -6.81 -9.88
C ILE A 172 5.35 -5.98 -9.18
N LEU A 173 6.61 -6.35 -9.38
CA LEU A 173 7.75 -5.60 -8.86
C LEU A 173 7.94 -4.34 -9.71
N LEU A 174 7.75 -3.16 -9.11
CA LEU A 174 7.98 -1.88 -9.78
C LEU A 174 9.40 -1.38 -9.56
N PHE A 175 9.86 -1.44 -8.31
CA PHE A 175 11.18 -0.95 -7.92
C PHE A 175 11.89 -1.99 -7.08
N GLU A 176 13.07 -2.44 -7.53
CA GLU A 176 13.87 -3.48 -6.90
C GLU A 176 15.05 -2.90 -6.11
N SER A 177 15.42 -3.57 -5.03
CA SER A 177 16.71 -3.45 -4.37
C SER A 177 17.67 -4.52 -4.89
N SER A 178 18.97 -4.34 -4.64
CA SER A 178 19.97 -5.38 -4.90
C SER A 178 20.01 -6.46 -3.82
N GLN A 179 19.27 -6.28 -2.72
CA GLN A 179 19.16 -7.24 -1.62
C GLN A 179 17.85 -8.01 -1.72
N GLU A 180 17.85 -9.24 -1.22
CA GLU A 180 16.65 -10.08 -1.13
C GLU A 180 15.70 -9.57 -0.03
N ALA A 181 14.41 -9.79 -0.23
CA ALA A 181 13.37 -9.49 0.74
C ALA A 181 13.58 -10.27 2.05
N HIS A 182 13.35 -9.59 3.18
CA HIS A 182 13.39 -10.25 4.47
C HIS A 182 12.16 -11.14 4.66
N GLN A 183 12.37 -12.36 5.15
CA GLN A 183 11.29 -13.27 5.48
C GLN A 183 10.90 -13.11 6.95
N ASP A 184 9.87 -12.30 7.23
CA ASP A 184 9.31 -12.17 8.57
C ASP A 184 8.85 -13.55 9.08
N THR A 185 8.99 -13.79 10.39
CA THR A 185 8.51 -14.99 11.08
C THR A 185 7.52 -14.65 12.20
N GLU A 186 6.67 -15.61 12.53
CA GLU A 186 5.83 -15.58 13.72
C GLU A 186 6.03 -16.83 14.56
N GLN A 187 5.93 -16.67 15.88
CA GLN A 187 5.99 -17.78 16.80
C GLN A 187 4.60 -18.36 17.01
N THR A 188 4.42 -19.63 16.67
CA THR A 188 3.17 -20.37 16.90
C THR A 188 2.92 -20.58 18.39
N PRO A 189 1.67 -20.91 18.80
CA PRO A 189 1.37 -21.22 20.20
C PRO A 189 2.21 -22.36 20.80
N TRP A 190 2.81 -23.21 19.97
CA TRP A 190 3.66 -24.34 20.39
C TRP A 190 5.15 -24.00 20.41
N GLY A 191 5.52 -22.75 20.10
CA GLY A 191 6.89 -22.25 20.18
C GLY A 191 7.71 -22.38 18.89
N GLU A 192 7.14 -22.94 17.82
CA GLU A 192 7.79 -23.02 16.51
C GLU A 192 7.75 -21.67 15.79
N GLU A 193 8.85 -21.28 15.16
CA GLU A 193 8.88 -20.13 14.26
C GLU A 193 8.45 -20.55 12.85
N VAL A 194 7.42 -19.89 12.33
CA VAL A 194 6.91 -20.12 10.97
C VAL A 194 7.05 -18.86 10.12
N PRO A 195 7.40 -18.97 8.83
CA PRO A 195 7.46 -17.84 7.93
C PRO A 195 6.08 -17.20 7.73
N ILE A 196 6.01 -15.87 7.79
CA ILE A 196 4.83 -15.10 7.41
C ILE A 196 4.83 -14.95 5.89
N LEU A 197 3.82 -15.50 5.23
CA LEU A 197 3.65 -15.34 3.79
C LEU A 197 3.28 -13.90 3.47
N GLN A 198 4.14 -13.19 2.72
CA GLN A 198 3.92 -11.78 2.34
C GLN A 198 2.92 -11.64 1.19
N PHE A 199 2.85 -12.68 0.37
CA PHE A 199 1.91 -12.88 -0.71
C PHE A 199 1.10 -14.16 -0.44
N PRO A 200 -0.07 -14.34 -1.06
CA PRO A 200 -0.92 -15.50 -0.85
C PRO A 200 -0.20 -16.80 -1.14
N GLN A 201 -0.67 -17.88 -0.48
CA GLN A 201 -0.04 -19.20 -0.51
C GLN A 201 0.33 -19.71 -1.91
N ARG A 202 -0.43 -19.35 -2.95
CA ARG A 202 -0.14 -19.70 -4.35
C ARG A 202 1.21 -19.17 -4.87
N PHE A 203 1.77 -18.13 -4.24
CA PHE A 203 3.08 -17.57 -4.52
C PHE A 203 4.15 -18.03 -3.52
N GLY A 204 3.77 -18.80 -2.50
CA GLY A 204 4.64 -19.22 -1.40
C GLY A 204 5.76 -20.18 -1.79
N ASP A 205 5.68 -20.80 -2.97
CA ASP A 205 6.77 -21.62 -3.53
C ASP A 205 8.00 -20.77 -3.89
N ILE A 206 7.81 -19.46 -4.12
CA ILE A 206 8.91 -18.52 -4.36
C ILE A 206 9.33 -17.94 -3.01
N THR A 207 10.42 -18.49 -2.48
CA THR A 207 10.96 -18.15 -1.15
C THR A 207 12.03 -17.07 -1.16
N SER A 208 12.55 -16.71 -2.35
CA SER A 208 13.56 -15.67 -2.54
C SER A 208 13.14 -14.76 -3.68
N TYR A 209 13.07 -13.46 -3.40
CA TYR A 209 12.78 -12.42 -4.36
C TYR A 209 13.39 -11.10 -3.86
N PRO A 210 13.63 -10.13 -4.76
CA PRO A 210 14.24 -8.85 -4.36
C PRO A 210 13.39 -8.10 -3.32
N ALA A 211 14.04 -7.42 -2.38
CA ALA A 211 13.38 -6.37 -1.63
C ALA A 211 12.95 -5.26 -2.60
N GLY A 212 11.86 -4.54 -2.31
CA GLY A 212 11.34 -3.56 -3.25
C GLY A 212 9.89 -3.16 -3.05
N ILE A 213 9.37 -2.35 -3.98
CA ILE A 213 7.95 -2.03 -4.07
C ILE A 213 7.25 -2.95 -5.05
N TYR A 214 6.20 -3.60 -4.55
CA TYR A 214 5.31 -4.45 -5.30
C TYR A 214 3.93 -3.83 -5.36
N LEU A 215 3.31 -3.79 -6.54
CA LEU A 215 1.85 -3.81 -6.61
C LEU A 215 1.39 -5.18 -6.11
N THR A 216 0.42 -5.19 -5.20
CA THR A 216 -0.03 -6.43 -4.58
C THR A 216 -1.08 -7.13 -5.42
N GLU A 217 -1.19 -8.43 -5.17
CA GLU A 217 -2.27 -9.21 -5.75
C GLU A 217 -3.61 -8.73 -5.22
N THR A 218 -4.60 -8.68 -6.11
CA THR A 218 -5.97 -8.38 -5.75
C THR A 218 -6.91 -9.18 -6.62
N ASP A 219 -8.14 -9.31 -6.15
CA ASP A 219 -9.25 -9.80 -6.94
C ASP A 219 -10.00 -8.59 -7.50
N PRO A 220 -9.81 -8.20 -8.77
CA PRO A 220 -10.41 -6.99 -9.34
C PRO A 220 -11.92 -6.96 -9.22
N HIS A 221 -12.56 -8.13 -9.21
CA HIS A 221 -14.01 -8.31 -9.18
C HIS A 221 -14.57 -8.51 -7.78
N GLY A 222 -13.74 -8.55 -6.75
CA GLY A 222 -14.18 -8.75 -5.36
C GLY A 222 -14.93 -7.55 -4.79
N ALA A 223 -15.39 -7.67 -3.55
CA ALA A 223 -16.09 -6.61 -2.83
C ALA A 223 -15.25 -5.33 -2.56
N HIS A 224 -13.94 -5.49 -2.32
CA HIS A 224 -13.04 -4.39 -1.92
C HIS A 224 -11.71 -4.40 -2.70
N PRO A 225 -11.74 -4.21 -4.02
CA PRO A 225 -10.57 -4.32 -4.87
C PRO A 225 -9.73 -3.02 -4.89
N PHE A 226 -8.41 -3.16 -4.84
CA PHE A 226 -7.43 -2.07 -4.94
C PHE A 226 -6.23 -2.52 -5.77
N GLU A 227 -6.32 -2.39 -7.10
CA GLU A 227 -5.22 -2.80 -8.01
C GLU A 227 -3.97 -1.91 -7.88
N ASP A 228 -4.13 -0.71 -7.34
CA ASP A 228 -3.07 0.25 -7.07
C ASP A 228 -2.48 0.12 -5.65
N GLY A 229 -2.97 -0.84 -4.87
CA GLY A 229 -2.40 -1.22 -3.58
C GLY A 229 -0.96 -1.71 -3.74
N CYS A 230 -0.09 -1.30 -2.83
CA CYS A 230 1.33 -1.64 -2.89
C CYS A 230 1.96 -1.90 -1.52
N LYS A 231 3.03 -2.69 -1.53
CA LYS A 231 3.86 -2.99 -0.36
C LYS A 231 5.32 -2.69 -0.66
N LEU A 232 5.95 -1.94 0.24
CA LEU A 232 7.41 -1.85 0.32
C LEU A 232 7.91 -2.96 1.23
N ILE A 233 8.63 -3.91 0.64
CA ILE A 233 9.24 -5.05 1.33
C ILE A 233 10.73 -4.75 1.50
N LEU A 234 11.20 -4.69 2.74
CA LEU A 234 12.58 -4.37 3.07
C LEU A 234 13.43 -5.64 3.23
N PRO A 235 14.77 -5.56 3.05
CA PRO A 235 15.68 -6.68 3.28
C PRO A 235 15.98 -6.92 4.78
N TYR A 236 15.30 -6.19 5.66
CA TYR A 236 15.33 -6.36 7.11
C TYR A 236 14.02 -5.90 7.72
N ALA A 237 13.73 -6.35 8.93
CA ALA A 237 12.60 -5.86 9.71
C ALA A 237 12.92 -4.51 10.39
N ILE A 238 11.89 -3.68 10.56
CA ILE A 238 11.94 -2.38 11.24
C ILE A 238 10.94 -2.40 12.41
N GLY A 239 11.23 -1.69 13.51
CA GLY A 239 10.32 -1.50 14.64
C GLY A 239 10.90 -1.83 16.01
N GLU A 240 12.15 -2.32 16.08
CA GLU A 240 12.84 -2.68 17.32
C GLU A 240 13.01 -1.50 18.28
N ASN A 241 13.19 -0.28 17.75
CA ASN A 241 13.38 0.92 18.58
C ASN A 241 12.05 1.55 19.03
N GLY A 242 10.91 1.04 18.56
CA GLY A 242 9.58 1.49 18.99
C GLY A 242 9.14 2.84 18.44
N TRP A 243 9.70 3.30 17.31
CA TRP A 243 9.35 4.57 16.65
C TRP A 243 8.62 4.39 15.32
N ALA A 244 8.81 3.26 14.63
CA ALA A 244 8.08 2.98 13.39
C ALA A 244 6.57 2.89 13.62
N ARG A 245 5.79 3.52 12.74
CA ARG A 245 4.32 3.61 12.82
C ARG A 245 3.64 3.42 11.48
N THR A 246 2.51 2.71 11.48
CA THR A 246 1.54 2.72 10.37
C THR A 246 0.71 4.00 10.38
N SER A 247 -0.11 4.24 9.36
CA SER A 247 -0.86 5.49 9.21
C SER A 247 -1.88 5.73 10.34
N ASP A 248 -2.44 4.67 10.93
CA ASP A 248 -3.28 4.73 12.15
C ASP A 248 -2.51 5.06 13.44
N GLY A 249 -1.17 5.12 13.37
CA GLY A 249 -0.32 5.34 14.53
C GLY A 249 -0.04 4.10 15.37
N ALA A 250 -0.39 2.90 14.90
CA ALA A 250 0.00 1.66 15.55
C ALA A 250 1.50 1.38 15.37
N LEU A 251 2.11 0.71 16.36
CA LEU A 251 3.49 0.23 16.26
C LEU A 251 3.59 -0.92 15.26
N PHE A 252 4.75 -1.04 14.61
CA PHE A 252 4.99 -2.20 13.73
C PHE A 252 4.89 -3.53 14.49
N GLY A 253 4.21 -4.51 13.91
CA GLY A 253 3.90 -5.83 14.44
C GLY A 253 3.17 -5.83 15.78
N GLU A 254 2.51 -4.73 16.13
CA GLU A 254 1.65 -4.68 17.29
C GLU A 254 0.47 -5.64 17.14
N LYS A 255 0.20 -6.44 18.19
CA LYS A 255 -0.99 -7.27 18.27
C LYS A 255 -2.22 -6.39 18.50
N THR A 256 -2.90 -5.98 17.44
CA THR A 256 -4.07 -5.07 17.47
C THR A 256 -5.27 -5.63 18.23
N HIS A 257 -5.34 -6.94 18.46
CA HIS A 257 -6.39 -7.56 19.30
C HIS A 257 -6.05 -7.60 20.81
N ALA A 258 -4.80 -7.36 21.20
CA ALA A 258 -4.41 -7.42 22.61
C ALA A 258 -5.11 -6.32 23.44
N LYS A 259 -5.48 -6.65 24.67
CA LYS A 259 -6.03 -5.68 25.63
C LYS A 259 -4.92 -5.19 26.56
N GLY A 260 -4.98 -3.92 26.94
CA GLY A 260 -4.08 -3.32 27.92
C GLY A 260 -3.27 -2.14 27.35
N PRO A 261 -2.59 -1.38 28.22
CA PRO A 261 -1.92 -0.13 27.85
C PRO A 261 -0.56 -0.33 27.14
N THR A 262 -0.02 -1.55 27.17
CA THR A 262 1.34 -1.82 26.68
C THR A 262 1.30 -2.68 25.42
N ALA A 263 1.80 -2.12 24.32
CA ALA A 263 2.04 -2.87 23.10
C ALA A 263 3.28 -3.78 23.24
N SER A 264 3.22 -4.98 22.68
CA SER A 264 4.38 -5.86 22.48
C SER A 264 4.61 -6.04 20.98
N PRO A 265 5.17 -5.02 20.30
CA PRO A 265 5.43 -5.07 18.87
C PRO A 265 6.51 -6.09 18.53
N VAL A 266 6.43 -6.63 17.32
CA VAL A 266 7.49 -7.43 16.71
C VAL A 266 7.91 -6.70 15.44
N PRO A 267 9.22 -6.55 15.16
CA PRO A 267 9.67 -5.90 13.93
C PRO A 267 9.05 -6.54 12.68
N ARG A 268 8.76 -5.70 11.68
CA ARG A 268 8.18 -6.12 10.40
C ARG A 268 8.91 -5.47 9.23
N SER A 269 9.06 -6.21 8.15
CA SER A 269 9.72 -5.74 6.92
C SER A 269 8.76 -5.14 5.88
N THR A 270 7.44 -5.29 6.10
CA THR A 270 6.40 -4.98 5.11
C THR A 270 5.44 -3.86 5.52
N GLN A 271 5.53 -3.36 6.75
CA GLN A 271 4.56 -2.41 7.31
C GLN A 271 4.89 -0.94 7.06
N LEU A 272 6.06 -0.65 6.48
CA LEU A 272 6.40 0.71 6.09
C LEU A 272 5.37 1.24 5.09
N TYR A 273 4.85 2.43 5.38
CA TYR A 273 3.77 3.11 4.65
C TYR A 273 2.39 2.43 4.69
N GLN A 274 2.24 1.28 5.34
CA GLN A 274 0.94 0.64 5.44
C GLN A 274 0.00 1.41 6.35
N GLN A 275 -1.29 1.23 6.11
CA GLN A 275 -2.33 2.03 6.77
C GLN A 275 -2.55 1.60 8.23
N GLY A 276 -2.37 0.32 8.54
CA GLY A 276 -2.80 -0.25 9.82
C GLY A 276 -4.30 -0.53 9.79
N LEU A 277 -5.02 -0.21 10.87
CA LEU A 277 -6.47 -0.25 10.88
C LEU A 277 -7.03 0.94 10.08
N ASN A 278 -7.58 0.66 8.90
CA ASN A 278 -8.31 1.67 8.14
C ASN A 278 -9.66 1.94 8.82
N HIS A 279 -9.94 3.21 9.12
CA HIS A 279 -11.14 3.64 9.86
C HIS A 279 -12.36 3.88 8.96
N PHE A 280 -12.18 3.80 7.65
CA PHE A 280 -13.18 4.13 6.64
C PHE A 280 -13.74 2.87 5.98
N ILE A 281 -12.87 1.96 5.57
CA ILE A 281 -13.22 0.77 4.78
C ILE A 281 -12.43 -0.47 5.19
N GLN A 282 -12.62 -1.57 4.46
CA GLN A 282 -11.87 -2.80 4.69
C GLN A 282 -10.37 -2.55 4.50
N THR A 283 -9.55 -3.13 5.36
CA THR A 283 -8.09 -3.08 5.21
C THR A 283 -7.66 -3.50 3.80
N HIS A 284 -6.86 -2.65 3.18
CA HIS A 284 -6.16 -2.90 1.94
C HIS A 284 -4.75 -2.30 2.02
N ASP A 285 -3.89 -2.67 1.08
CA ASP A 285 -2.55 -2.13 1.01
C ASP A 285 -2.58 -0.66 0.58
N VAL A 286 -1.58 0.11 1.02
CA VAL A 286 -1.51 1.54 0.69
C VAL A 286 -1.47 1.77 -0.82
N GLN A 287 -2.26 2.72 -1.32
CA GLN A 287 -2.27 3.06 -2.74
C GLN A 287 -0.94 3.69 -3.16
N LEU A 288 -0.42 3.26 -4.31
CA LEU A 288 0.89 3.67 -4.84
C LEU A 288 1.04 5.20 -4.95
N LYS A 289 -0.03 5.92 -5.27
CA LYS A 289 -0.04 7.39 -5.33
C LYS A 289 0.49 8.03 -4.05
N HIS A 290 0.10 7.54 -2.87
CA HIS A 290 0.51 8.13 -1.59
C HIS A 290 2.01 7.96 -1.34
N VAL A 291 2.54 6.78 -1.67
CA VAL A 291 3.98 6.50 -1.58
C VAL A 291 4.77 7.41 -2.51
N LEU A 292 4.36 7.52 -3.79
CA LEU A 292 5.07 8.32 -4.78
C LEU A 292 5.01 9.83 -4.49
N TRP A 293 3.85 10.36 -4.06
CA TRP A 293 3.74 11.76 -3.64
C TRP A 293 4.67 12.06 -2.46
N HIS A 294 4.71 11.14 -1.50
CA HIS A 294 5.55 11.29 -0.33
C HIS A 294 7.04 11.23 -0.69
N TRP A 295 7.45 10.34 -1.60
CA TRP A 295 8.82 10.30 -2.11
C TRP A 295 9.23 11.58 -2.82
N ALA A 296 8.33 12.17 -3.62
CA ALA A 296 8.57 13.46 -4.24
C ALA A 296 8.82 14.54 -3.17
N ASP A 297 7.99 14.56 -2.14
CA ASP A 297 8.14 15.46 -0.99
C ASP A 297 9.48 15.28 -0.26
N MET A 298 9.97 14.05 -0.10
CA MET A 298 11.26 13.75 0.54
C MET A 298 12.44 14.33 -0.26
N VAL A 299 12.40 14.23 -1.59
CA VAL A 299 13.41 14.82 -2.49
C VAL A 299 13.29 16.35 -2.50
N GLU A 300 12.06 16.87 -2.59
CA GLU A 300 11.83 18.30 -2.70
C GLU A 300 12.26 19.07 -1.46
N LYS A 301 11.99 18.51 -0.27
CA LYS A 301 12.39 19.04 1.04
C LYS A 301 13.88 18.79 1.34
N GLY A 302 14.61 18.12 0.45
CA GLY A 302 16.04 17.84 0.61
C GLY A 302 16.36 16.80 1.68
N LYS A 303 15.36 16.01 2.12
CA LYS A 303 15.56 14.89 3.07
C LYS A 303 16.28 13.73 2.41
N TRP A 304 16.01 13.53 1.11
CA TRP A 304 16.77 12.64 0.25
C TRP A 304 17.68 13.45 -0.67
N ALA A 305 18.96 13.10 -0.68
CA ALA A 305 19.93 13.66 -1.60
C ALA A 305 19.75 13.02 -2.99
N VAL A 306 20.20 13.73 -4.02
CA VAL A 306 20.18 13.27 -5.42
C VAL A 306 21.60 13.36 -5.97
N ASP A 307 22.04 12.31 -6.64
CA ASP A 307 23.35 12.24 -7.32
C ASP A 307 23.16 12.04 -8.83
N VAL A 308 24.18 11.51 -9.51
CA VAL A 308 24.16 11.30 -10.97
C VAL A 308 23.25 10.14 -11.40
N ASP A 309 22.98 9.18 -10.51
CA ASP A 309 22.21 7.96 -10.80
C ASP A 309 20.74 8.06 -10.36
N GLY A 310 20.39 9.14 -9.65
CA GLY A 310 19.04 9.45 -9.17
C GLY A 310 19.04 9.77 -7.68
N VAL A 311 18.06 9.24 -6.94
CA VAL A 311 18.02 9.39 -5.48
C VAL A 311 19.19 8.64 -4.84
N ALA A 312 19.99 9.36 -4.08
CA ALA A 312 21.19 8.85 -3.44
C ALA A 312 20.88 8.13 -2.12
N GLY A 313 21.80 7.25 -1.72
CA GLY A 313 21.70 6.47 -0.49
C GLY A 313 21.33 5.02 -0.74
N GLY A 314 21.69 4.16 0.20
CA GLY A 314 21.38 2.73 0.15
C GLY A 314 20.07 2.38 0.83
N ILE A 315 19.70 1.11 0.74
CA ILE A 315 18.50 0.57 1.38
C ILE A 315 18.53 0.74 2.92
N GLU A 316 19.68 0.96 3.54
CA GLU A 316 19.78 1.25 4.98
C GLU A 316 19.11 2.57 5.39
N LYS A 317 18.87 3.49 4.44
CA LYS A 317 18.20 4.76 4.69
C LYS A 317 16.78 4.57 5.26
N TRP A 318 16.12 3.45 4.94
CA TRP A 318 14.78 3.14 5.45
C TRP A 318 14.75 2.91 6.96
N ARG A 319 15.89 2.60 7.62
CA ARG A 319 15.96 2.50 9.09
C ARG A 319 15.62 3.79 9.82
N GLU A 320 15.72 4.94 9.16
CA GLU A 320 15.32 6.23 9.74
C GLU A 320 13.84 6.24 10.17
N ALA A 321 13.01 5.40 9.55
CA ALA A 321 11.61 5.19 9.94
C ALA A 321 11.43 4.73 11.39
N ASP A 322 12.47 4.15 12.02
CA ASP A 322 12.44 3.70 13.42
C ASP A 322 13.45 4.45 14.28
N THR A 323 13.59 5.75 14.01
CA THR A 323 14.38 6.67 14.82
C THR A 323 13.48 7.75 15.39
N LYS A 324 13.81 8.21 16.61
CA LYS A 324 13.08 9.27 17.30
C LYS A 324 12.93 10.55 16.47
N ASP A 325 13.96 10.90 15.71
CA ASP A 325 14.05 12.18 15.02
C ASP A 325 13.41 12.16 13.62
N HIS A 326 13.23 10.97 13.01
CA HIS A 326 12.79 10.87 11.62
C HIS A 326 11.54 10.02 11.38
N TRP A 327 11.05 9.24 12.33
CA TRP A 327 9.92 8.31 12.09
C TRP A 327 8.67 8.99 11.48
N GLN A 328 8.39 10.24 11.85
CA GLN A 328 7.26 11.01 11.32
C GLN A 328 7.39 11.27 9.81
N ASP A 329 8.62 11.32 9.31
CA ASP A 329 8.90 11.48 7.89
C ASP A 329 8.63 10.22 7.09
N TYR A 330 8.33 9.10 7.76
CA TYR A 330 8.06 7.81 7.12
C TYR A 330 6.64 7.31 7.41
N GLN A 331 5.81 8.11 8.09
CA GLN A 331 4.41 7.84 8.32
C GLN A 331 3.58 8.58 7.27
N LEU A 332 2.69 7.85 6.57
CA LEU A 332 1.74 8.48 5.65
C LEU A 332 0.50 8.95 6.40
N PRO A 333 -0.19 9.99 5.91
CA PRO A 333 -1.53 10.30 6.40
C PRO A 333 -2.47 9.14 6.06
N MET A 334 -3.40 8.86 6.97
CA MET A 334 -4.47 7.89 6.72
C MET A 334 -5.36 8.38 5.57
N SER A 335 -5.68 7.48 4.64
CA SER A 335 -6.75 7.64 3.64
C SER A 335 -7.78 6.54 3.83
N TRP A 336 -8.90 6.65 3.12
CA TRP A 336 -9.72 5.48 2.86
C TRP A 336 -9.00 4.51 1.94
#